data_AF-A0A7X8MDH3-F1
#
_entry.id   AF-A0A7X8MDH3-F1
#
_cell.length_a   1.000
_cell.length_b   1.000
_cell.length_c   1.000
_cell.angle_alpha   90.00
_cell.angle_beta   90.00
_cell.angle_gamma   90.00
#
_symmetry.space_group_name_H-M   'P 1'
#
loop_
_entity.id
_entity.type
_entity.pdbx_description
1 polymer ?
#
loop_
_entity_poly.entity_id
_entity_poly.type
_entity_poly.pdbx_seq_one_letter_code
_entity_poly.pdbx_strand_id
1 'polypeptide(L)'
;MKKIILLAGMLSGLCFSQTKTMDRRFVPIIISGSQFPRADLRISEWAAFRFDAQRQRWTAVPFQVDEVDIVNGQRKYNHVQARNDLIDPVDEMLVMPEDLGDRAAIDQWLDGHRSRREFRIELTFFDPMEPDKKAWLYLYHTATAPAVSGYHRYSPAPAGTAADTAQARSFRIGRTHDGWIDYISLAAAPEKNLVDRLKLRLSGKSFLPGLGRYTCNEDTLNNGGSTYHSGCVRALHDQRPSVSFPVVGALKADHQWEYYPYSFRIGASGIAVQERILQLIGLNSIRQSLDLSLHAVGGCFYSEVNSGGVPIDGNPETIEGKLKHSDGAQWLMASGSWGTIEMIVECPKIRNATVSLYYYDSQAGGTLDGSLDTGDKRSIGDMGLWVHTKKNNLSTDRLSIDFTCYLIDEPNHNAAFGRRLFQWDQNDVMLEYQEQSDSADLADANRSASDGWVLQPGAPNPFHPQHSTWRTVLHTPAEELGVEARLYNLLGQCVAVLTPHAADKGSKLFSWEGLGSSGVEAPEGVYVLRIQGPEQTFSQRFLLSR
;
A
#
# COMPACT_ATOMS: atom_id res chain seq x y z
N MET A 1 -0.74 -22.09 0.85
CA MET A 1 -0.87 -22.25 -0.62
C MET A 1 -2.26 -21.77 -1.02
N LYS A 2 -2.38 -20.46 -1.32
CA LYS A 2 -3.65 -19.84 -1.72
C LYS A 2 -3.69 -19.85 -3.24
N LYS A 3 -4.68 -20.53 -3.82
CA LYS A 3 -4.98 -20.48 -5.25
C LYS A 3 -5.56 -19.10 -5.55
N ILE A 4 -4.90 -18.33 -6.40
CA ILE A 4 -5.38 -17.05 -6.89
C ILE A 4 -6.05 -17.31 -8.24
N ILE A 5 -7.32 -16.92 -8.35
CA ILE A 5 -8.09 -16.95 -9.58
C ILE A 5 -7.86 -15.60 -10.25
N LEU A 6 -7.07 -15.56 -11.32
CA LEU A 6 -7.09 -14.45 -12.27
C LEU A 6 -8.34 -14.63 -13.14
N LEU A 7 -9.33 -13.75 -12.98
CA LEU A 7 -10.49 -13.70 -13.85
C LEU A 7 -10.27 -12.59 -14.88
N ALA A 8 -9.74 -12.93 -16.05
CA ALA A 8 -9.69 -12.02 -17.19
C ALA A 8 -11.09 -11.98 -17.83
N GLY A 9 -11.90 -11.00 -17.46
CA GLY A 9 -13.21 -10.76 -18.07
C GLY A 9 -13.06 -10.04 -19.41
N MET A 10 -13.32 -10.73 -20.52
CA MET A 10 -13.69 -10.08 -21.79
C MET A 10 -15.13 -9.58 -21.67
N LEU A 11 -15.29 -8.27 -21.49
CA LEU A 11 -16.57 -7.58 -21.70
C LEU A 11 -16.42 -6.67 -22.92
N SER A 12 -16.74 -7.19 -24.10
CA SER A 12 -17.17 -6.38 -25.25
C SER A 12 -18.62 -5.89 -25.03
N GLY A 13 -18.85 -5.23 -23.89
CA GLY A 13 -20.05 -4.45 -23.65
C GLY A 13 -19.75 -3.01 -24.01
N LEU A 14 -20.73 -2.31 -24.60
CA LEU A 14 -20.78 -0.84 -24.56
C LEU A 14 -20.49 -0.41 -23.11
N CYS A 15 -19.27 0.06 -22.83
CA CYS A 15 -18.86 0.41 -21.49
C CYS A 15 -19.41 1.80 -21.18
N PHE A 16 -20.57 1.84 -20.54
CA PHE A 16 -21.17 3.07 -20.04
C PHE A 16 -20.37 3.60 -18.84
N SER A 17 -20.42 4.92 -18.66
CA SER A 17 -19.90 5.55 -17.45
C SER A 17 -20.57 4.94 -16.21
N GLN A 18 -19.80 4.74 -15.14
CA GLN A 18 -20.26 4.18 -13.88
C GLN A 18 -19.82 5.07 -12.73
N THR A 19 -20.75 5.41 -11.85
CA THR A 19 -20.43 6.17 -10.64
C THR A 19 -19.65 5.30 -9.66
N LYS A 20 -18.64 5.89 -9.01
CA LYS A 20 -17.92 5.28 -7.90
C LYS A 20 -18.89 4.82 -6.80
N THR A 21 -18.76 3.56 -6.40
CA THR A 21 -19.55 2.94 -5.32
C THR A 21 -18.69 2.47 -4.15
N MET A 22 -17.36 2.47 -4.30
CA MET A 22 -16.43 2.20 -3.20
C MET A 22 -16.57 3.23 -2.08
N ASP A 23 -16.77 2.75 -0.86
CA ASP A 23 -16.95 3.54 0.36
C ASP A 23 -15.72 3.53 1.30
N ARG A 24 -14.65 2.85 0.90
CA ARG A 24 -13.33 2.94 1.56
C ARG A 24 -12.78 4.36 1.43
N ARG A 25 -12.22 4.89 2.51
CA ARG A 25 -11.69 6.27 2.54
C ARG A 25 -10.34 6.41 3.23
N PHE A 26 -10.16 5.77 4.38
CA PHE A 26 -9.05 6.09 5.30
C PHE A 26 -7.80 5.23 5.10
N VAL A 27 -7.96 3.99 4.65
CA VAL A 27 -6.85 3.05 4.44
C VAL A 27 -6.20 3.34 3.08
N PRO A 28 -4.88 3.60 3.01
CA PRO A 28 -4.20 3.82 1.75
C PRO A 28 -4.24 2.55 0.87
N ILE A 29 -4.30 2.72 -0.44
CA ILE A 29 -4.18 1.61 -1.39
C ILE A 29 -2.71 1.50 -1.78
N ILE A 30 -2.10 0.38 -1.44
CA ILE A 30 -0.69 0.07 -1.75
C ILE A 30 -0.67 -1.15 -2.65
N ILE A 31 -0.18 -0.98 -3.88
CA ILE A 31 -0.09 -2.06 -4.87
C ILE A 31 1.39 -2.35 -5.11
N SER A 32 1.79 -3.61 -5.00
CA SER A 32 3.15 -4.01 -5.37
C SER A 32 3.35 -3.84 -6.88
N GLY A 33 4.52 -3.40 -7.32
CA GLY A 33 4.84 -3.33 -8.75
C GLY A 33 4.75 -4.68 -9.47
N SER A 34 4.83 -5.80 -8.75
CA SER A 34 4.55 -7.15 -9.29
C SER A 34 3.08 -7.37 -9.67
N GLN A 35 2.17 -6.64 -9.04
CA GLN A 35 0.74 -6.61 -9.35
C GLN A 35 0.41 -5.46 -10.32
N PHE A 36 1.36 -4.56 -10.55
CA PHE A 36 1.16 -3.42 -11.43
C PHE A 36 1.25 -3.88 -12.90
N PRO A 37 0.38 -3.36 -13.77
CA PRO A 37 0.24 -3.82 -15.16
C PRO A 37 1.51 -3.82 -16.01
N ARG A 38 2.42 -2.88 -15.72
CA ARG A 38 3.54 -2.51 -16.57
C ARG A 38 4.75 -2.15 -15.71
N ALA A 39 5.56 -3.16 -15.37
CA ALA A 39 6.81 -3.00 -14.63
C ALA A 39 7.96 -2.38 -15.49
N ASP A 40 7.61 -1.62 -16.52
CA ASP A 40 8.52 -0.91 -17.42
C ASP A 40 8.13 0.56 -17.59
N LEU A 41 7.07 1.04 -16.93
CA LEU A 41 6.69 2.45 -17.01
C LEU A 41 7.72 3.32 -16.31
N ARG A 42 8.12 4.39 -16.99
CA ARG A 42 8.88 5.48 -16.38
C ARG A 42 7.99 6.31 -15.49
N ILE A 43 8.24 6.31 -14.18
CA ILE A 43 7.36 6.96 -13.20
C ILE A 43 7.17 8.44 -13.54
N SER A 44 8.25 9.13 -13.91
CA SER A 44 8.26 10.55 -14.28
C SER A 44 7.44 10.93 -15.52
N GLU A 45 7.06 9.95 -16.36
CA GLU A 45 6.33 10.19 -17.60
C GLU A 45 4.81 10.02 -17.46
N TRP A 46 4.32 9.58 -16.30
CA TRP A 46 2.91 9.29 -16.08
C TRP A 46 2.33 10.14 -14.96
N ALA A 47 1.08 10.56 -15.13
CA ALA A 47 0.32 11.23 -14.09
C ALA A 47 -1.06 10.59 -13.92
N ALA A 48 -1.57 10.63 -12.70
CA ALA A 48 -2.86 10.05 -12.36
C ALA A 48 -3.98 11.10 -12.37
N PHE A 49 -5.13 10.68 -12.86
CA PHE A 49 -6.33 11.48 -12.95
C PHE A 49 -7.54 10.69 -12.47
N ARG A 50 -8.47 11.40 -11.82
CA ARG A 50 -9.82 10.92 -11.57
C ARG A 50 -10.80 11.57 -12.54
N PHE A 51 -11.84 10.84 -12.88
CA PHE A 51 -12.94 11.34 -13.68
C PHE A 51 -14.18 11.58 -12.80
N ASP A 52 -14.88 12.68 -13.03
CA ASP A 52 -16.19 13.00 -12.45
C ASP A 52 -17.22 12.95 -13.59
N ALA A 53 -18.08 11.93 -13.58
CA ALA A 53 -19.05 11.68 -14.64
C ALA A 53 -20.18 12.71 -14.66
N GLN A 54 -20.55 13.25 -13.50
CA GLN A 54 -21.60 14.26 -13.41
C GLN A 54 -21.15 15.59 -14.01
N ARG A 55 -19.90 15.98 -13.78
CA ARG A 55 -19.30 17.23 -14.28
C ARG A 55 -18.56 17.06 -15.60
N GLN A 56 -18.42 15.83 -16.09
CA GLN A 56 -17.61 15.50 -17.27
C GLN A 56 -16.20 16.08 -17.19
N ARG A 57 -15.55 15.91 -16.03
CA ARG A 57 -14.29 16.61 -15.72
C ARG A 57 -13.21 15.66 -15.23
N TRP A 58 -12.02 15.82 -15.81
CA TRP A 58 -10.79 15.21 -15.33
C TRP A 58 -10.13 16.07 -14.26
N THR A 59 -9.55 15.46 -13.23
CA THR A 59 -8.79 16.16 -12.20
C THR A 59 -7.55 15.34 -11.87
N ALA A 60 -6.37 15.97 -11.96
CA ALA A 60 -5.13 15.35 -11.53
C ALA A 60 -5.18 15.08 -10.02
N VAL A 61 -4.66 13.93 -9.59
CA VAL A 61 -4.70 13.49 -8.20
C VAL A 61 -3.34 12.97 -7.73
N PRO A 62 -3.08 12.94 -6.41
CA PRO A 62 -1.84 12.40 -5.88
C PRO A 62 -1.65 10.94 -6.31
N PHE A 63 -0.46 10.66 -6.83
CA PHE A 63 -0.01 9.34 -7.21
C PHE A 63 1.48 9.26 -6.91
N GLN A 64 1.86 8.22 -6.18
CA GLN A 64 3.23 8.03 -5.72
C GLN A 64 3.67 6.62 -6.08
N VAL A 65 4.92 6.49 -6.50
CA VAL A 65 5.62 5.21 -6.55
C VAL A 65 6.82 5.35 -5.62
N ASP A 66 6.90 4.46 -4.65
CA ASP A 66 8.08 4.33 -3.81
C ASP A 66 8.98 3.25 -4.39
N GLU A 67 10.17 3.67 -4.79
CA GLU A 67 11.22 2.78 -5.29
C GLU A 67 11.87 2.06 -4.10
N VAL A 68 11.78 0.72 -4.06
CA VAL A 68 12.14 -0.10 -2.89
C VAL A 68 13.32 -1.02 -3.19
N ASP A 69 14.35 -0.99 -2.34
CA ASP A 69 15.42 -2.00 -2.38
C ASP A 69 15.16 -3.13 -1.37
N ILE A 70 15.65 -4.34 -1.66
CA ILE A 70 15.63 -5.47 -0.73
C ILE A 70 17.04 -5.78 -0.26
N VAL A 71 17.38 -5.31 0.95
CA VAL A 71 18.69 -5.53 1.57
C VAL A 71 18.54 -6.49 2.74
N ASN A 72 19.23 -7.63 2.69
CA ASN A 72 19.16 -8.68 3.72
C ASN A 72 17.73 -9.16 4.02
N GLY A 73 16.88 -9.23 2.99
CA GLY A 73 15.48 -9.64 3.12
C GLY A 73 14.58 -8.57 3.77
N GLN A 74 15.06 -7.34 3.95
CA GLN A 74 14.28 -6.21 4.43
C GLN A 74 14.07 -5.19 3.32
N ARG A 75 12.84 -4.68 3.21
CA ARG A 75 12.52 -3.51 2.39
C ARG A 75 13.27 -2.29 2.92
N LYS A 76 13.95 -1.58 2.02
CA LYS A 76 14.65 -0.32 2.27
C LYS A 76 14.11 0.72 1.32
N TYR A 77 13.34 1.65 1.88
CA TYR A 77 12.83 2.81 1.18
C TYR A 77 13.91 3.89 1.08
N ASN A 78 13.78 4.81 0.12
CA ASN A 78 14.69 5.94 -0.10
C ASN A 78 16.16 5.56 -0.35
N HIS A 79 16.45 4.31 -0.68
CA HIS A 79 17.80 3.86 -1.00
C HIS A 79 18.19 4.39 -2.38
N VAL A 80 19.33 5.08 -2.49
CA VAL A 80 19.75 5.72 -3.75
C VAL A 80 19.88 4.70 -4.89
N GLN A 81 20.24 3.46 -4.55
CA GLN A 81 20.42 2.34 -5.47
C GLN A 81 19.11 1.84 -6.06
N ALA A 82 17.97 2.05 -5.39
CA ALA A 82 16.66 1.73 -5.95
C ALA A 82 16.22 2.73 -7.02
N ARG A 83 16.74 3.97 -6.99
CA ARG A 83 16.26 5.07 -7.83
C ARG A 83 16.68 4.90 -9.28
N ASN A 84 15.77 4.35 -10.08
CA ASN A 84 15.95 4.06 -11.50
C ASN A 84 14.83 4.67 -12.38
N ASP A 85 13.83 5.31 -11.78
CA ASP A 85 12.65 5.93 -12.40
C ASP A 85 11.77 4.93 -13.17
N LEU A 86 11.86 3.64 -12.86
CA LEU A 86 11.06 2.57 -13.46
C LEU A 86 10.31 1.84 -12.36
N ILE A 87 9.03 1.53 -12.60
CA ILE A 87 8.29 0.64 -11.70
C ILE A 87 8.85 -0.77 -11.83
N ASP A 88 9.38 -1.35 -10.77
CA ASP A 88 9.84 -2.74 -10.74
C ASP A 88 8.97 -3.63 -9.81
N PRO A 89 9.16 -4.97 -9.80
CA PRO A 89 8.30 -5.85 -9.03
C PRO A 89 8.27 -5.62 -7.51
N VAL A 90 9.30 -5.01 -6.92
CA VAL A 90 9.40 -4.81 -5.46
C VAL A 90 8.88 -3.45 -5.02
N ASP A 91 8.77 -2.48 -5.95
CA ASP A 91 8.21 -1.16 -5.73
C ASP A 91 6.77 -1.16 -5.23
N GLU A 92 6.35 -0.02 -4.69
CA GLU A 92 5.00 0.19 -4.19
C GLU A 92 4.36 1.40 -4.86
N MET A 93 3.25 1.18 -5.55
CA MET A 93 2.38 2.25 -6.05
C MET A 93 1.34 2.59 -4.97
N LEU A 94 1.18 3.88 -4.68
CA LEU A 94 0.31 4.38 -3.61
C LEU A 94 -0.69 5.41 -4.13
N VAL A 95 -1.94 5.24 -3.71
CA VAL A 95 -3.03 6.22 -3.87
C VAL A 95 -3.98 6.18 -2.68
N MET A 96 -4.73 7.26 -2.45
CA MET A 96 -5.81 7.26 -1.47
C MET A 96 -7.14 6.88 -2.12
N PRO A 97 -8.01 6.11 -1.44
CA PRO A 97 -9.35 5.83 -1.96
C PRO A 97 -10.17 7.09 -2.30
N GLU A 98 -9.97 8.20 -1.59
CA GLU A 98 -10.65 9.48 -1.86
C GLU A 98 -10.24 10.15 -3.19
N ASP A 99 -9.09 9.77 -3.73
CA ASP A 99 -8.59 10.25 -5.02
C ASP A 99 -9.16 9.48 -6.20
N LEU A 100 -9.78 8.32 -5.98
CA LEU A 100 -10.45 7.55 -7.03
C LEU A 100 -11.76 8.22 -7.46
N GLY A 101 -12.07 8.16 -8.74
CA GLY A 101 -13.26 8.73 -9.36
C GLY A 101 -14.20 7.70 -9.97
N ASP A 102 -15.06 8.19 -10.86
CA ASP A 102 -16.00 7.43 -11.66
C ASP A 102 -15.32 6.77 -12.87
N ARG A 103 -15.99 5.77 -13.45
CA ARG A 103 -15.57 5.20 -14.73
C ARG A 103 -15.94 6.17 -15.86
N ALA A 104 -14.94 6.60 -16.61
CA ALA A 104 -15.12 7.34 -17.85
C ALA A 104 -15.72 6.43 -18.95
N ALA A 105 -16.51 7.02 -19.84
CA ALA A 105 -16.88 6.36 -21.08
C ALA A 105 -15.63 6.19 -21.99
N ILE A 106 -15.73 5.28 -22.96
CA ILE A 106 -14.59 4.94 -23.84
C ILE A 106 -14.12 6.11 -24.71
N ASP A 107 -15.03 7.03 -25.03
CA ASP A 107 -14.82 8.23 -25.85
C ASP A 107 -14.47 9.48 -25.03
N GLN A 108 -14.51 9.38 -23.71
CA GLN A 108 -14.22 10.48 -22.82
C GLN A 108 -12.73 10.46 -22.46
N TRP A 109 -11.93 11.36 -23.04
CA TRP A 109 -10.48 11.48 -22.87
C TRP A 109 -10.07 12.80 -22.24
N LEU A 110 -8.93 12.81 -21.54
CA LEU A 110 -8.31 14.07 -21.07
C LEU A 110 -8.11 15.03 -22.25
N ASP A 111 -8.40 16.31 -22.06
CA ASP A 111 -8.21 17.33 -23.09
C ASP A 111 -6.73 17.49 -23.45
N GLY A 112 -6.41 17.44 -24.74
CA GLY A 112 -5.06 17.60 -25.27
C GLY A 112 -4.75 16.64 -26.43
N HIS A 113 -3.85 17.04 -27.32
CA HIS A 113 -3.49 16.20 -28.47
C HIS A 113 -2.64 14.97 -28.10
N ARG A 114 -1.86 15.02 -27.01
CA ARG A 114 -1.01 13.90 -26.58
C ARG A 114 -1.80 12.79 -25.88
N SER A 115 -2.74 13.14 -25.01
CA SER A 115 -3.57 12.19 -24.28
C SER A 115 -4.34 11.24 -25.19
N ARG A 116 -4.61 11.65 -26.43
CA ARG A 116 -5.34 10.88 -27.45
C ARG A 116 -4.45 10.09 -28.43
N ARG A 117 -3.13 10.34 -28.44
CA ARG A 117 -2.17 9.62 -29.30
C ARG A 117 -1.51 8.45 -28.60
N GLU A 118 -1.39 8.56 -27.28
CA GLU A 118 -0.89 7.49 -26.42
C GLU A 118 -2.06 6.75 -25.78
N PHE A 119 -1.81 5.51 -25.37
CA PHE A 119 -2.80 4.78 -24.58
C PHE A 119 -2.95 5.41 -23.19
N ARG A 120 -4.13 5.28 -22.60
CA ARG A 120 -4.35 5.48 -21.17
C ARG A 120 -4.44 4.14 -20.46
N ILE A 121 -4.07 4.11 -19.19
CA ILE A 121 -4.29 2.95 -18.32
C ILE A 121 -5.48 3.26 -17.42
N GLU A 122 -6.57 2.54 -17.57
CA GLU A 122 -7.68 2.54 -16.60
C GLU A 122 -7.39 1.48 -15.54
N LEU A 123 -7.32 1.91 -14.29
CA LEU A 123 -7.18 1.08 -13.11
C LEU A 123 -8.53 0.98 -12.42
N THR A 124 -9.04 -0.23 -12.24
CA THR A 124 -10.29 -0.52 -11.52
C THR A 124 -9.95 -1.10 -10.16
N PHE A 125 -10.39 -0.42 -9.11
CA PHE A 125 -10.22 -0.84 -7.73
C PHE A 125 -11.54 -1.36 -7.18
N PHE A 126 -11.49 -2.46 -6.43
CA PHE A 126 -12.67 -3.02 -5.77
C PHE A 126 -12.35 -3.67 -4.44
N ASP A 127 -13.34 -3.66 -3.54
CA ASP A 127 -13.22 -4.31 -2.24
C ASP A 127 -13.38 -5.83 -2.39
N PRO A 128 -12.42 -6.67 -1.96
CA PRO A 128 -12.60 -8.12 -2.03
C PRO A 128 -13.77 -8.64 -1.17
N MET A 129 -14.18 -7.91 -0.13
CA MET A 129 -15.32 -8.24 0.72
C MET A 129 -16.65 -7.77 0.11
N GLU A 130 -16.61 -6.76 -0.76
CA GLU A 130 -17.78 -6.22 -1.47
C GLU A 130 -17.42 -5.94 -2.95
N PRO A 131 -17.23 -6.96 -3.82
CA PRO A 131 -16.65 -6.79 -5.17
C PRO A 131 -17.44 -5.90 -6.13
N ASP A 132 -18.72 -5.65 -5.83
CA ASP A 132 -19.59 -4.74 -6.58
C ASP A 132 -19.29 -3.26 -6.29
N LYS A 133 -18.58 -2.97 -5.20
CA LYS A 133 -18.14 -1.63 -4.83
C LYS A 133 -16.82 -1.30 -5.54
N LYS A 134 -16.90 -0.43 -6.55
CA LYS A 134 -15.80 -0.12 -7.46
C LYS A 134 -15.46 1.37 -7.49
N ALA A 135 -14.22 1.66 -7.86
CA ALA A 135 -13.73 3.01 -8.12
C ALA A 135 -12.61 2.97 -9.17
N TRP A 136 -12.34 4.09 -9.86
CA TRP A 136 -11.41 4.13 -10.99
C TRP A 136 -10.34 5.20 -10.83
N LEU A 137 -9.16 4.91 -11.39
CA LEU A 137 -8.08 5.85 -11.61
C LEU A 137 -7.56 5.70 -13.03
N TYR A 138 -7.09 6.80 -13.61
CA TYR A 138 -6.57 6.81 -14.97
C TYR A 138 -5.16 7.34 -14.99
N LEU A 139 -4.23 6.59 -15.59
CA LEU A 139 -2.88 7.05 -15.86
C LEU A 139 -2.80 7.52 -17.31
N TYR A 140 -2.27 8.72 -17.50
CA TYR A 140 -1.98 9.29 -18.82
C TYR A 140 -0.50 9.64 -18.92
N HIS A 141 0.05 9.46 -20.12
CA HIS A 141 1.39 9.96 -20.45
C HIS A 141 1.40 11.49 -20.41
N THR A 142 2.38 12.08 -19.73
CA THR A 142 2.54 13.53 -19.62
C THR A 142 3.98 13.92 -19.93
N ALA A 143 4.16 15.04 -20.66
CA ALA A 143 5.49 15.62 -20.83
C ALA A 143 5.98 16.33 -19.56
N THR A 144 5.04 16.78 -18.73
CA THR A 144 5.29 17.42 -17.44
C THR A 144 4.12 17.06 -16.54
N ALA A 145 4.41 16.44 -15.40
CA ALA A 145 3.39 16.08 -14.43
C ALA A 145 2.65 17.35 -13.95
N PRO A 146 1.31 17.34 -13.88
CA PRO A 146 0.55 18.45 -13.32
C PRO A 146 0.93 18.67 -11.85
N ALA A 147 0.95 19.92 -11.41
CA ALA A 147 1.15 20.22 -10.00
C ALA A 147 -0.05 19.71 -9.19
N VAL A 148 0.20 18.72 -8.34
CA VAL A 148 -0.80 18.20 -7.40
C VAL A 148 -0.32 18.44 -5.98
N SER A 149 -1.20 18.99 -5.13
CA SER A 149 -0.91 19.12 -3.71
C SER A 149 -0.93 17.75 -3.05
N GLY A 150 0.20 17.36 -2.46
CA GLY A 150 0.25 16.20 -1.57
C GLY A 150 -0.45 16.44 -0.24
N TYR A 151 -0.43 15.42 0.62
CA TYR A 151 -1.12 15.43 1.91
C TYR A 151 -0.28 15.92 3.08
N HIS A 152 1.02 16.07 2.88
CA HIS A 152 1.99 16.20 3.96
C HIS A 152 2.64 17.58 3.99
N ARG A 153 2.84 18.10 5.20
CA ARG A 153 3.71 19.25 5.47
C ARG A 153 4.64 18.88 6.62
N TYR A 154 5.87 19.34 6.54
CA TYR A 154 6.89 19.05 7.53
C TYR A 154 7.56 20.34 8.01
N SER A 155 7.63 20.49 9.33
CA SER A 155 8.39 21.55 9.98
C SER A 155 9.62 20.89 10.64
N PRO A 156 10.83 21.11 10.12
CA PRO A 156 12.02 20.45 10.63
C PRO A 156 12.36 20.89 12.05
N ALA A 157 12.99 19.98 12.79
CA ALA A 157 13.46 20.24 14.15
C ALA A 157 14.52 21.37 14.18
N PRO A 158 14.57 22.18 15.25
CA PRO A 158 15.71 23.03 15.55
C PRO A 158 17.02 22.22 15.59
N ALA A 159 18.13 22.85 15.19
CA ALA A 159 19.44 22.20 15.16
C ALA A 159 19.81 21.58 16.52
N GLY A 160 20.27 20.32 16.50
CA GLY A 160 20.64 19.58 17.71
C GLY A 160 19.50 18.86 18.42
N THR A 161 18.27 18.94 17.90
CA THR A 161 17.08 18.27 18.45
C THR A 161 16.39 17.43 17.36
N ALA A 162 15.43 16.60 17.76
CA ALA A 162 14.45 15.93 16.88
C ALA A 162 13.01 16.38 17.15
N ALA A 163 12.84 17.58 17.72
CA ALA A 163 11.54 18.18 17.98
C ALA A 163 10.93 18.79 16.70
N ASP A 164 10.61 17.94 15.72
CA ASP A 164 9.93 18.32 14.49
C ASP A 164 8.41 18.24 14.60
N THR A 165 7.72 18.64 13.53
CA THR A 165 6.28 18.45 13.38
C THR A 165 5.97 17.94 11.97
N ALA A 166 5.28 16.81 11.91
CA ALA A 166 4.64 16.30 10.71
C ALA A 166 3.15 16.63 10.73
N GLN A 167 2.62 17.14 9.62
CA GLN A 167 1.21 17.43 9.43
C GLN A 167 0.70 16.64 8.23
N ALA A 168 -0.38 15.89 8.43
CA ALA A 168 -1.13 15.22 7.39
C ALA A 168 -2.49 15.94 7.19
N ARG A 169 -3.39 15.35 6.40
CA ARG A 169 -4.74 15.90 6.17
C ARG A 169 -5.54 16.05 7.46
N SER A 170 -5.58 14.99 8.26
CA SER A 170 -6.49 14.88 9.41
C SER A 170 -5.80 15.09 10.76
N PHE A 171 -4.46 15.20 10.79
CA PHE A 171 -3.75 15.29 12.06
C PHE A 171 -2.41 16.03 11.97
N ARG A 172 -1.90 16.43 13.13
CA ARG A 172 -0.55 16.92 13.35
C ARG A 172 0.10 16.10 14.45
N ILE A 173 1.36 15.72 14.26
CA ILE A 173 2.19 15.06 15.28
C ILE A 173 3.43 15.90 15.50
N GLY A 174 3.65 16.30 16.74
CA GLY A 174 4.91 16.86 17.19
C GLY A 174 5.74 15.84 17.93
N ARG A 175 7.05 16.05 17.91
CA ARG A 175 8.02 15.20 18.60
C ARG A 175 8.73 15.91 19.74
N THR A 176 9.17 15.11 20.69
CA THR A 176 10.03 15.54 21.79
C THR A 176 11.42 15.88 21.25
N HIS A 177 12.26 16.43 22.13
CA HIS A 177 13.68 16.66 21.84
C HIS A 177 14.38 15.44 21.25
N ASP A 178 14.01 14.23 21.68
CA ASP A 178 14.65 12.98 21.30
C ASP A 178 13.91 12.21 20.19
N GLY A 179 12.88 12.81 19.58
CA GLY A 179 12.23 12.27 18.39
C GLY A 179 11.07 11.30 18.67
N TRP A 180 10.62 11.20 19.93
CA TRP A 180 9.43 10.44 20.31
C TRP A 180 8.17 11.31 20.20
N ILE A 181 6.95 10.72 20.21
CA ILE A 181 5.71 11.52 20.18
C ILE A 181 5.62 12.42 21.42
N ASP A 182 5.37 13.70 21.18
CA ASP A 182 5.08 14.73 22.20
C ASP A 182 3.60 15.12 22.21
N TYR A 183 3.03 15.36 21.02
CA TYR A 183 1.61 15.70 20.90
C TYR A 183 1.01 15.15 19.62
N ILE A 184 -0.30 14.90 19.67
CA ILE A 184 -1.14 14.67 18.50
C ILE A 184 -2.37 15.56 18.58
N SER A 185 -2.68 16.31 17.51
CA SER A 185 -3.97 16.98 17.36
C SER A 185 -4.66 16.54 16.07
N LEU A 186 -5.99 16.42 16.12
CA LEU A 186 -6.83 16.10 14.96
C LEU A 186 -7.35 17.38 14.32
N ALA A 187 -7.64 17.35 13.02
CA ALA A 187 -8.22 18.48 12.30
C ALA A 187 -9.61 18.88 12.84
N ALA A 188 -10.33 17.94 13.49
CA ALA A 188 -11.57 18.20 14.20
C ALA A 188 -11.39 19.00 15.50
N ALA A 189 -10.17 19.01 16.08
CA ALA A 189 -9.83 19.72 17.31
C ALA A 189 -8.34 20.16 17.29
N PRO A 190 -7.95 21.04 16.36
CA PRO A 190 -6.55 21.33 16.06
C PRO A 190 -5.78 22.00 17.22
N GLU A 191 -6.51 22.62 18.15
CA GLU A 191 -6.00 23.27 19.36
C GLU A 191 -5.80 22.32 20.55
N LYS A 192 -6.28 21.07 20.46
CA LYS A 192 -6.19 20.09 21.55
C LYS A 192 -5.06 19.10 21.28
N ASN A 193 -4.12 18.98 22.22
CA ASN A 193 -3.25 17.81 22.28
C ASN A 193 -4.06 16.65 22.86
N LEU A 194 -4.34 15.61 22.08
CA LEU A 194 -5.15 14.46 22.49
C LEU A 194 -4.33 13.33 23.11
N VAL A 195 -3.00 13.37 23.00
CA VAL A 195 -2.11 12.30 23.43
C VAL A 195 -1.12 12.84 24.46
N ASP A 196 -1.01 12.17 25.62
CA ASP A 196 0.14 12.36 26.51
C ASP A 196 1.35 11.61 25.98
N ARG A 197 1.19 10.30 25.71
CA ARG A 197 2.30 9.46 25.26
C ARG A 197 1.88 8.26 24.44
N LEU A 198 2.73 7.92 23.48
CA LEU A 198 2.88 6.52 23.09
C LEU A 198 3.82 5.82 24.08
N LYS A 199 3.29 4.96 24.94
CA LYS A 199 4.05 4.24 25.96
C LYS A 199 4.57 2.93 25.40
N LEU A 200 5.87 2.68 25.59
CA LEU A 200 6.51 1.39 25.32
C LEU A 200 7.20 0.92 26.61
N ARG A 201 6.72 -0.17 27.22
CA ARG A 201 7.29 -0.71 28.46
C ARG A 201 7.87 -2.09 28.26
N LEU A 202 9.14 -2.24 28.56
CA LEU A 202 9.85 -3.52 28.56
C LEU A 202 10.32 -3.80 29.97
N SER A 203 9.82 -4.86 30.60
CA SER A 203 10.24 -5.23 31.96
C SER A 203 10.72 -6.67 32.02
N GLY A 204 11.76 -6.90 32.80
CA GLY A 204 12.39 -8.20 32.90
C GLY A 204 13.19 -8.39 34.18
N LYS A 205 13.79 -9.58 34.30
CA LYS A 205 14.73 -9.92 35.36
C LYS A 205 16.02 -10.43 34.73
N SER A 206 17.13 -9.75 35.04
CA SER A 206 18.44 -10.17 34.56
C SER A 206 18.80 -11.57 35.07
N PHE A 207 19.44 -12.38 34.20
CA PHE A 207 19.98 -13.69 34.62
C PHE A 207 21.26 -13.56 35.44
N LEU A 208 21.95 -12.40 35.39
CA LEU A 208 23.18 -12.17 36.14
C LEU A 208 22.86 -11.88 37.61
N PRO A 209 23.50 -12.59 38.57
CA PRO A 209 23.34 -12.33 40.00
C PRO A 209 23.67 -10.86 40.33
N GLY A 210 22.76 -10.19 41.06
CA GLY A 210 22.96 -8.82 41.56
C GLY A 210 22.34 -7.70 40.72
N LEU A 211 21.96 -7.92 39.46
CA LEU A 211 21.34 -6.88 38.60
C LEU A 211 19.82 -6.73 38.75
N GLY A 212 19.15 -7.67 39.42
CA GLY A 212 17.74 -7.53 39.80
C GLY A 212 16.74 -7.42 38.64
N ARG A 213 15.60 -6.79 38.93
CA ARG A 213 14.54 -6.47 37.96
C ARG A 213 14.83 -5.11 37.32
N TYR A 214 14.44 -4.95 36.06
CA TYR A 214 14.54 -3.67 35.35
C TYR A 214 13.26 -3.37 34.57
N THR A 215 13.09 -2.09 34.26
CA THR A 215 12.08 -1.58 33.35
C THR A 215 12.73 -0.55 32.42
N CYS A 216 12.62 -0.76 31.11
CA CYS A 216 12.89 0.23 30.09
C CYS A 216 11.57 0.84 29.64
N ASN A 217 11.56 2.14 29.40
CA ASN A 217 10.40 2.90 28.92
C ASN A 217 10.78 3.76 27.71
N GLU A 218 9.83 4.49 27.15
CA GLU A 218 10.06 5.41 26.04
C GLU A 218 11.12 6.48 26.33
N ASP A 219 11.29 6.92 27.58
CA ASP A 219 12.33 7.89 27.98
C ASP A 219 13.75 7.29 27.93
N THR A 220 13.87 5.95 27.87
CA THR A 220 15.16 5.27 27.69
C THR A 220 15.59 5.16 26.23
N LEU A 221 14.74 5.59 25.29
CA LEU A 221 15.08 5.68 23.87
C LEU A 221 15.92 6.93 23.62
N ASN A 222 17.17 6.73 23.22
CA ASN A 222 18.09 7.82 22.90
C ASN A 222 18.25 7.96 21.38
N ASN A 223 18.19 9.19 20.87
CA ASN A 223 18.18 9.48 19.44
C ASN A 223 19.57 9.30 18.79
N GLY A 224 19.66 8.46 17.76
CA GLY A 224 20.86 8.22 16.95
C GLY A 224 20.81 8.78 15.51
N GLY A 225 19.84 9.64 15.19
CA GLY A 225 19.69 10.30 13.89
C GLY A 225 18.29 10.14 13.30
N SER A 226 17.85 11.17 12.58
CA SER A 226 16.48 11.35 12.11
C SER A 226 16.47 11.92 10.69
N THR A 227 15.73 11.33 9.75
CA THR A 227 15.62 11.85 8.37
C THR A 227 14.19 11.79 7.86
N TYR A 228 13.64 12.95 7.47
CA TYR A 228 12.32 13.04 6.86
C TYR A 228 12.39 13.05 5.34
N HIS A 229 11.54 12.25 4.71
CA HIS A 229 11.39 12.12 3.26
C HIS A 229 9.95 12.45 2.88
N SER A 230 9.78 13.51 2.09
CA SER A 230 8.46 13.92 1.63
C SER A 230 7.99 13.06 0.46
N GLY A 231 6.71 12.70 0.47
CA GLY A 231 5.98 12.18 -0.70
C GLY A 231 4.59 12.82 -0.77
N CYS A 232 3.90 12.63 -1.90
CA CYS A 232 2.59 13.24 -2.12
C CYS A 232 1.46 12.43 -1.48
N VAL A 233 1.58 11.10 -1.39
CA VAL A 233 0.64 10.17 -0.73
C VAL A 233 1.21 9.66 0.59
N ARG A 234 2.46 9.18 0.58
CA ARG A 234 3.18 8.68 1.77
C ARG A 234 4.42 9.52 2.03
N ALA A 235 4.57 10.01 3.25
CA ALA A 235 5.86 10.54 3.71
C ALA A 235 6.53 9.54 4.66
N LEU A 236 7.85 9.51 4.66
CA LEU A 236 8.63 8.57 5.46
C LEU A 236 9.51 9.34 6.44
N HIS A 237 9.66 8.80 7.65
CA HIS A 237 10.54 9.38 8.65
C HIS A 237 11.37 8.29 9.34
N ASP A 238 12.64 8.24 8.98
CA ASP A 238 13.60 7.29 9.53
C ASP A 238 14.07 7.75 10.90
N GLN A 239 14.00 6.84 11.88
CA GLN A 239 14.47 7.04 13.25
C GLN A 239 15.47 5.94 13.59
N ARG A 240 16.61 6.31 14.18
CA ARG A 240 17.67 5.36 14.54
C ARG A 240 18.00 5.41 16.03
N PRO A 241 17.03 5.20 16.93
CA PRO A 241 17.30 5.25 18.34
C PRO A 241 18.10 4.03 18.80
N SER A 242 18.62 4.11 20.02
CA SER A 242 19.03 2.92 20.76
C SER A 242 18.18 2.71 22.00
N VAL A 243 18.16 1.49 22.54
CA VAL A 243 17.54 1.14 23.81
C VAL A 243 18.60 0.50 24.69
N SER A 244 18.79 1.04 25.89
CA SER A 244 19.80 0.53 26.82
C SER A 244 19.23 -0.54 27.75
N PHE A 245 19.85 -1.72 27.73
CA PHE A 245 19.52 -2.83 28.64
C PHE A 245 20.67 -3.08 29.63
N PRO A 246 20.38 -3.47 30.88
CA PRO A 246 21.41 -3.64 31.92
C PRO A 246 22.53 -4.64 31.60
N VAL A 247 22.26 -5.66 30.78
CA VAL A 247 23.19 -6.78 30.54
C VAL A 247 23.94 -6.66 29.21
N VAL A 248 23.26 -6.18 28.17
CA VAL A 248 23.79 -6.17 26.80
C VAL A 248 24.14 -4.76 26.31
N GLY A 249 23.92 -3.74 27.14
CA GLY A 249 24.15 -2.34 26.78
C GLY A 249 23.11 -1.81 25.80
N ALA A 250 23.50 -0.82 25.00
CA ALA A 250 22.64 -0.18 24.02
C ALA A 250 22.46 -1.06 22.78
N LEU A 251 21.20 -1.39 22.46
CA LEU A 251 20.80 -2.06 21.23
C LEU A 251 20.19 -1.03 20.27
N LYS A 252 20.56 -1.09 18.98
CA LYS A 252 19.91 -0.25 17.96
C LYS A 252 18.46 -0.68 17.74
N ALA A 253 17.58 0.30 17.59
CA ALA A 253 16.15 0.12 17.39
C ALA A 253 15.64 0.98 16.22
N ASP A 254 16.36 0.89 15.10
CA ASP A 254 16.01 1.56 13.85
C ASP A 254 14.57 1.20 13.44
N HIS A 255 13.76 2.23 13.20
CA HIS A 255 12.38 2.10 12.75
C HIS A 255 12.03 3.23 11.80
N GLN A 256 11.01 3.02 10.98
CA GLN A 256 10.51 4.01 10.05
C GLN A 256 9.06 4.32 10.36
N TRP A 257 8.73 5.60 10.34
CA TRP A 257 7.36 6.07 10.36
C TRP A 257 6.89 6.27 8.94
N GLU A 258 5.73 5.71 8.63
CA GLU A 258 5.02 5.93 7.37
C GLU A 258 3.82 6.81 7.66
N TYR A 259 3.75 7.98 7.05
CA TYR A 259 2.66 8.92 7.20
C TYR A 259 1.73 8.86 6.02
N TYR A 260 0.44 8.72 6.31
CA TYR A 260 -0.67 8.80 5.37
C TYR A 260 -1.64 9.90 5.82
N PRO A 261 -2.62 10.28 4.98
CA PRO A 261 -3.50 11.42 5.30
C PRO A 261 -4.36 11.22 6.55
N TYR A 262 -4.65 9.97 6.91
CA TYR A 262 -5.52 9.57 8.02
C TYR A 262 -4.86 8.58 8.98
N SER A 263 -3.57 8.27 8.81
CA SER A 263 -2.87 7.37 9.71
C SER A 263 -1.38 7.60 9.70
N PHE A 264 -0.71 7.06 10.71
CA PHE A 264 0.70 6.73 10.61
C PHE A 264 0.91 5.26 10.99
N ARG A 265 1.98 4.67 10.46
CA ARG A 265 2.45 3.35 10.83
C ARG A 265 3.87 3.44 11.37
N ILE A 266 4.16 2.71 12.43
CA ILE A 266 5.54 2.47 12.87
C ILE A 266 5.91 1.06 12.43
N GLY A 267 6.75 0.97 11.41
CA GLY A 267 7.36 -0.28 10.98
C GLY A 267 8.65 -0.51 11.75
N ALA A 268 8.64 -1.45 12.71
CA ALA A 268 9.84 -1.95 13.36
C ALA A 268 10.38 -3.21 12.65
N SER A 269 10.10 -3.35 11.35
CA SER A 269 10.58 -4.41 10.45
C SER A 269 12.11 -4.34 10.32
N GLY A 270 12.80 -4.65 11.40
CA GLY A 270 14.17 -4.19 11.63
C GLY A 270 14.73 -4.66 12.97
N ILE A 271 13.93 -4.63 14.05
CA ILE A 271 14.40 -5.03 15.38
C ILE A 271 14.35 -6.56 15.53
N ALA A 272 15.18 -7.25 14.75
CA ALA A 272 15.44 -8.67 14.93
C ALA A 272 16.33 -8.87 16.18
N VAL A 273 15.71 -8.81 17.37
CA VAL A 273 16.40 -9.25 18.58
C VAL A 273 16.48 -10.76 18.53
N GLN A 274 17.67 -11.31 18.33
CA GLN A 274 17.88 -12.76 18.34
C GLN A 274 17.33 -13.35 19.64
N GLU A 275 16.68 -14.52 19.58
CA GLU A 275 16.08 -15.17 20.75
C GLU A 275 17.06 -15.29 21.92
N ARG A 276 18.35 -15.56 21.64
CA ARG A 276 19.42 -15.60 22.63
C ARG A 276 19.59 -14.27 23.39
N ILE A 277 19.48 -13.14 22.70
CA ILE A 277 19.54 -11.81 23.31
C ILE A 277 18.30 -11.60 24.20
N LEU A 278 17.11 -11.98 23.75
CA LEU A 278 15.87 -11.90 24.55
C LEU A 278 15.97 -12.75 25.84
N GLN A 279 16.59 -13.92 25.77
CA GLN A 279 16.86 -14.75 26.94
C GLN A 279 17.89 -14.12 27.88
N LEU A 280 18.95 -13.50 27.35
CA LEU A 280 19.98 -12.79 28.14
C LEU A 280 19.44 -11.52 28.81
N ILE A 281 18.51 -10.79 28.18
CA ILE A 281 17.85 -9.67 28.86
C ILE A 281 16.78 -10.15 29.85
N GLY A 282 16.30 -11.39 29.73
CA GLY A 282 15.31 -11.95 30.65
C GLY A 282 13.97 -11.19 30.64
N LEU A 283 13.50 -10.82 29.45
CA LEU A 283 12.28 -10.05 29.27
C LEU A 283 11.05 -10.86 29.72
N ASN A 284 10.21 -10.30 30.59
CA ASN A 284 9.01 -10.96 31.13
C ASN A 284 7.70 -10.25 30.75
N SER A 285 7.78 -8.98 30.37
CA SER A 285 6.61 -8.15 30.07
C SER A 285 6.92 -7.13 28.99
N ILE A 286 5.99 -6.96 28.06
CA ILE A 286 6.00 -5.96 27.00
C ILE A 286 4.62 -5.29 27.03
N ARG A 287 4.58 -3.97 27.14
CA ARG A 287 3.37 -3.17 26.94
C ARG A 287 3.61 -2.15 25.85
N GLN A 288 2.68 -2.04 24.93
CA GLN A 288 2.57 -0.89 24.07
C GLN A 288 1.17 -0.34 24.19
N SER A 289 1.05 0.94 24.50
CA SER A 289 -0.22 1.60 24.69
C SER A 289 -0.14 3.09 24.34
N LEU A 290 -1.27 3.68 23.97
CA LEU A 290 -1.41 5.10 23.72
C LEU A 290 -2.19 5.71 24.87
N ASP A 291 -1.48 6.50 25.66
CA ASP A 291 -2.04 7.27 26.74
C ASP A 291 -2.56 8.60 26.20
N LEU A 292 -3.85 8.83 26.40
CA LEU A 292 -4.50 10.05 25.95
C LEU A 292 -4.27 11.15 26.98
N SER A 293 -4.54 12.39 26.59
CA SER A 293 -4.51 13.50 27.52
C SER A 293 -5.90 13.72 28.14
N LEU A 294 -5.98 14.60 29.14
CA LEU A 294 -7.28 15.07 29.68
C LEU A 294 -8.20 15.70 28.62
N HIS A 295 -7.69 16.11 27.46
CA HIS A 295 -8.52 16.60 26.37
C HIS A 295 -9.36 15.51 25.69
N ALA A 296 -9.05 14.23 25.94
CA ALA A 296 -9.83 13.10 25.44
C ALA A 296 -11.06 12.78 26.31
N VAL A 297 -11.14 13.33 27.54
CA VAL A 297 -12.27 13.12 28.45
C VAL A 297 -13.60 13.48 27.80
N GLY A 298 -14.62 12.65 28.05
CA GLY A 298 -15.93 12.71 27.39
C GLY A 298 -16.01 11.91 26.08
N GLY A 299 -14.95 11.19 25.72
CA GLY A 299 -14.97 10.15 24.69
C GLY A 299 -15.34 8.77 25.24
N CYS A 300 -15.30 7.77 24.36
CA CYS A 300 -15.46 6.35 24.69
C CYS A 300 -14.36 5.52 24.05
N PHE A 301 -13.87 4.54 24.80
CA PHE A 301 -13.01 3.45 24.34
C PHE A 301 -13.85 2.27 23.82
N TYR A 302 -13.41 1.65 22.74
CA TYR A 302 -14.01 0.48 22.10
C TYR A 302 -12.94 -0.53 21.72
N SER A 303 -13.29 -1.82 21.79
CA SER A 303 -12.53 -2.91 21.21
C SER A 303 -13.45 -4.05 20.78
N GLU A 304 -12.89 -5.11 20.18
CA GLU A 304 -13.69 -6.26 19.74
C GLU A 304 -14.45 -6.95 20.90
N VAL A 305 -13.92 -6.89 22.12
CA VAL A 305 -14.55 -7.48 23.33
C VAL A 305 -15.23 -6.45 24.23
N ASN A 306 -15.00 -5.16 24.00
CA ASN A 306 -15.68 -4.05 24.69
C ASN A 306 -16.47 -3.21 23.67
N SER A 307 -17.38 -3.86 22.93
CA SER A 307 -18.13 -3.21 21.85
C SER A 307 -19.24 -2.25 22.32
N GLY A 308 -19.64 -2.37 23.59
CA GLY A 308 -20.61 -1.47 24.24
C GLY A 308 -20.06 -0.08 24.54
N GLY A 309 -18.74 0.12 24.44
CA GLY A 309 -18.07 1.35 24.83
C GLY A 309 -17.77 1.40 26.33
N VAL A 310 -16.63 1.99 26.66
CA VAL A 310 -16.16 2.27 28.02
C VAL A 310 -15.89 3.78 28.07
N PRO A 311 -16.54 4.56 28.96
CA PRO A 311 -16.30 5.99 29.02
C PRO A 311 -14.82 6.30 29.33
N ILE A 312 -14.32 7.38 28.72
CA ILE A 312 -13.04 7.99 29.06
C ILE A 312 -13.37 9.21 29.91
N ASP A 313 -13.28 9.06 31.23
CA ASP A 313 -13.70 10.07 32.22
C ASP A 313 -12.66 10.32 33.32
N GLY A 314 -11.52 9.64 33.26
CA GLY A 314 -10.44 9.73 34.23
C GLY A 314 -10.68 8.91 35.50
N ASN A 315 -11.68 8.03 35.53
CA ASN A 315 -11.97 7.14 36.66
C ASN A 315 -11.70 5.67 36.30
N PRO A 316 -11.03 4.90 37.19
CA PRO A 316 -10.71 3.51 36.86
C PRO A 316 -11.94 2.63 36.68
N GLU A 317 -12.03 1.97 35.52
CA GLU A 317 -13.07 1.01 35.20
C GLU A 317 -12.49 -0.39 34.93
N THR A 318 -13.30 -1.42 35.19
CA THR A 318 -12.95 -2.81 34.83
C THR A 318 -13.51 -3.12 33.45
N ILE A 319 -12.63 -3.51 32.52
CA ILE A 319 -13.00 -3.92 31.17
C ILE A 319 -12.85 -5.43 30.97
N GLU A 320 -13.42 -5.98 29.90
CA GLU A 320 -13.03 -7.30 29.41
C GLU A 320 -11.64 -7.21 28.77
N GLY A 321 -10.64 -7.82 29.42
CA GLY A 321 -9.25 -7.79 28.99
C GLY A 321 -8.82 -8.99 28.15
N LYS A 322 -9.61 -10.06 28.09
CA LYS A 322 -9.27 -11.30 27.39
C LYS A 322 -9.59 -11.19 25.91
N LEU A 323 -8.55 -11.26 25.09
CA LEU A 323 -8.69 -11.27 23.63
C LEU A 323 -9.31 -12.58 23.13
N LYS A 324 -9.99 -12.52 21.99
CA LYS A 324 -10.49 -13.70 21.27
C LYS A 324 -9.34 -14.57 20.74
N HIS A 325 -8.26 -13.92 20.30
CA HIS A 325 -7.04 -14.54 19.82
C HIS A 325 -5.84 -13.88 20.49
N SER A 326 -4.80 -14.65 20.80
CA SER A 326 -3.58 -14.16 21.47
C SER A 326 -2.45 -13.81 20.50
N ASP A 327 -2.70 -13.89 19.20
CA ASP A 327 -1.81 -13.57 18.10
C ASP A 327 -2.59 -12.92 16.95
N GLY A 328 -1.87 -12.24 16.05
CA GLY A 328 -2.43 -11.44 14.95
C GLY A 328 -2.83 -10.02 15.37
N ALA A 329 -3.45 -9.31 14.43
CA ALA A 329 -3.87 -7.93 14.57
C ALA A 329 -5.02 -7.76 15.57
N GLN A 330 -4.91 -6.77 16.44
CA GLN A 330 -5.97 -6.36 17.37
C GLN A 330 -6.25 -4.87 17.20
N TRP A 331 -7.54 -4.49 17.18
CA TRP A 331 -7.95 -3.08 17.11
C TRP A 331 -8.43 -2.55 18.46
N LEU A 332 -8.09 -1.29 18.73
CA LEU A 332 -8.46 -0.51 19.90
C LEU A 332 -8.80 0.91 19.44
N MET A 333 -9.95 1.44 19.84
CA MET A 333 -10.42 2.74 19.35
C MET A 333 -10.87 3.63 20.49
N ALA A 334 -10.44 4.89 20.51
CA ALA A 334 -11.02 5.95 21.31
C ALA A 334 -11.71 6.95 20.38
N SER A 335 -12.93 7.35 20.70
CA SER A 335 -13.67 8.35 19.91
C SER A 335 -14.46 9.29 20.80
N GLY A 336 -14.51 10.57 20.42
CA GLY A 336 -15.29 11.60 21.11
C GLY A 336 -15.56 12.79 20.20
N SER A 337 -16.01 13.90 20.80
CA SER A 337 -16.27 15.15 20.05
C SER A 337 -15.03 15.71 19.34
N TRP A 338 -13.84 15.29 19.75
CA TRP A 338 -12.54 15.70 19.23
C TRP A 338 -12.07 14.90 18.01
N GLY A 339 -12.80 13.84 17.60
CA GLY A 339 -12.43 12.94 16.51
C GLY A 339 -12.34 11.49 16.96
N THR A 340 -11.62 10.67 16.19
CA THR A 340 -11.45 9.24 16.45
C THR A 340 -9.99 8.81 16.27
N ILE A 341 -9.46 8.07 17.24
CA ILE A 341 -8.12 7.46 17.20
C ILE A 341 -8.30 5.96 17.27
N GLU A 342 -7.81 5.22 16.28
CA GLU A 342 -7.84 3.76 16.27
C GLU A 342 -6.43 3.19 16.08
N MET A 343 -5.99 2.36 17.03
CA MET A 343 -4.76 1.60 16.93
C MET A 343 -5.06 0.18 16.47
N ILE A 344 -4.33 -0.27 15.45
CA ILE A 344 -4.26 -1.67 15.05
C ILE A 344 -2.85 -2.16 15.39
N VAL A 345 -2.75 -3.06 16.37
CA VAL A 345 -1.49 -3.57 16.88
C VAL A 345 -1.31 -5.02 16.46
N GLU A 346 -0.21 -5.31 15.78
CA GLU A 346 0.13 -6.66 15.33
C GLU A 346 0.87 -7.41 16.44
N CYS A 347 0.25 -8.47 16.98
CA CYS A 347 0.91 -9.29 17.99
C CYS A 347 1.47 -10.57 17.35
N PRO A 348 2.80 -10.75 17.28
CA PRO A 348 3.36 -12.03 16.87
C PRO A 348 2.98 -13.12 17.88
N LYS A 349 3.07 -14.38 17.46
CA LYS A 349 2.90 -15.51 18.38
C LYS A 349 4.07 -15.57 19.36
N ILE A 350 3.82 -15.25 20.64
CA ILE A 350 4.83 -15.26 21.69
C ILE A 350 4.64 -16.51 22.56
N ARG A 351 5.69 -17.32 22.68
CA ARG A 351 5.64 -18.55 23.49
C ARG A 351 5.62 -18.20 24.98
N ASN A 352 4.85 -18.98 25.74
CA ASN A 352 4.72 -18.84 27.20
C ASN A 352 4.15 -17.49 27.67
N ALA A 353 3.45 -16.76 26.79
CA ALA A 353 2.87 -15.46 27.10
C ALA A 353 1.35 -15.52 27.26
N THR A 354 0.84 -14.59 28.06
CA THR A 354 -0.54 -14.12 28.04
C THR A 354 -0.55 -12.79 27.34
N VAL A 355 -1.44 -12.62 26.36
CA VAL A 355 -1.69 -11.36 25.67
C VAL A 355 -3.08 -10.89 26.09
N SER A 356 -3.18 -9.66 26.58
CA SER A 356 -4.42 -9.04 27.03
C SER A 356 -4.53 -7.62 26.51
N LEU A 357 -5.76 -7.11 26.40
CA LEU A 357 -5.98 -5.68 26.27
C LEU A 357 -5.44 -4.98 27.51
N TYR A 358 -4.80 -3.85 27.28
CA TYR A 358 -4.44 -2.88 28.30
C TYR A 358 -5.40 -1.70 28.18
N TYR A 359 -6.06 -1.37 29.28
CA TYR A 359 -6.85 -0.16 29.42
C TYR A 359 -6.67 0.36 30.84
N TYR A 360 -6.35 1.64 30.98
CA TYR A 360 -6.31 2.29 32.28
C TYR A 360 -6.76 3.75 32.14
N ASP A 361 -7.73 4.15 32.97
CA ASP A 361 -8.29 5.50 32.98
C ASP A 361 -8.31 6.02 34.42
N SER A 362 -7.42 6.95 34.73
CA SER A 362 -7.11 7.41 36.09
C SER A 362 -6.40 8.75 36.01
N GLN A 363 -7.15 9.82 36.29
CA GLN A 363 -6.58 11.15 36.49
C GLN A 363 -5.69 11.24 37.74
N ALA A 364 -5.81 10.29 38.66
CA ALA A 364 -4.94 10.16 39.84
C ALA A 364 -3.58 9.51 39.49
N GLY A 365 -3.43 9.02 38.26
CA GLY A 365 -2.24 8.34 37.78
C GLY A 365 -2.18 6.87 38.14
N GLY A 366 -1.02 6.28 37.81
CA GLY A 366 -0.73 4.87 38.04
C GLY A 366 -0.79 4.05 36.76
N THR A 367 -0.53 2.75 36.89
CA THR A 367 -0.54 1.82 35.77
C THR A 367 -1.14 0.50 36.21
N LEU A 368 -1.86 -0.18 35.31
CA LEU A 368 -2.42 -1.51 35.60
C LEU A 368 -1.33 -2.59 35.76
N ASP A 369 -0.16 -2.41 35.12
CA ASP A 369 0.94 -3.38 35.12
C ASP A 369 1.96 -3.14 36.25
N GLY A 370 1.76 -2.12 37.09
CA GLY A 370 2.64 -1.75 38.20
C GLY A 370 3.97 -1.11 37.77
N SER A 371 4.11 -0.74 36.49
CA SER A 371 5.25 0.05 36.02
C SER A 371 5.17 1.50 36.51
N LEU A 372 6.31 2.18 36.62
CA LEU A 372 6.32 3.62 36.93
C LEU A 372 5.68 4.38 35.78
N ASP A 373 4.69 5.21 36.09
CA ASP A 373 4.10 6.09 35.11
C ASP A 373 5.07 7.20 34.70
N THR A 374 4.94 7.69 33.48
CA THR A 374 5.83 8.70 32.89
C THR A 374 4.97 9.88 32.40
N GLY A 375 5.56 10.94 31.83
CA GLY A 375 4.78 12.04 31.25
C GLY A 375 4.13 12.91 32.31
N ASP A 376 2.85 13.23 32.16
CA ASP A 376 2.11 13.98 33.19
C ASP A 376 1.76 13.16 34.44
N LYS A 377 2.09 11.86 34.44
CA LYS A 377 1.82 10.86 35.50
C LYS A 377 0.34 10.61 35.75
N ARG A 378 -0.52 11.04 34.82
CA ARG A 378 -1.89 10.55 34.70
C ARG A 378 -1.90 9.46 33.66
N SER A 379 -3.00 8.73 33.62
CA SER A 379 -3.24 7.74 32.58
C SER A 379 -4.69 7.91 32.15
N ILE A 380 -4.95 8.51 31.00
CA ILE A 380 -6.31 8.81 30.55
C ILE A 380 -6.61 7.95 29.33
N GLY A 381 -7.60 7.07 29.46
CA GLY A 381 -7.95 6.11 28.39
C GLY A 381 -6.74 5.38 27.79
N ASP A 382 -5.73 5.05 28.59
CA ASP A 382 -4.45 4.45 28.16
C ASP A 382 -4.71 3.06 27.58
N MET A 383 -4.77 3.00 26.25
CA MET A 383 -5.25 1.82 25.52
C MET A 383 -4.13 1.15 24.74
N GLY A 384 -4.04 -0.17 24.83
CA GLY A 384 -3.08 -0.94 24.04
C GLY A 384 -3.08 -2.43 24.30
N LEU A 385 -1.93 -3.06 24.09
CA LEU A 385 -1.72 -4.48 24.40
C LEU A 385 -0.67 -4.66 25.48
N TRP A 386 -0.92 -5.65 26.34
CA TRP A 386 0.01 -6.10 27.36
C TRP A 386 0.30 -7.59 27.18
N VAL A 387 1.56 -7.89 26.89
CA VAL A 387 2.11 -9.24 26.79
C VAL A 387 2.93 -9.51 28.04
N HIS A 388 2.60 -10.57 28.78
CA HIS A 388 3.34 -10.93 29.99
C HIS A 388 3.37 -12.43 30.22
N THR A 389 4.27 -12.88 31.08
CA THR A 389 4.36 -14.29 31.49
C THR A 389 4.47 -14.44 32.99
N LYS A 390 3.87 -15.51 33.53
CA LYS A 390 3.81 -15.79 34.97
C LYS A 390 4.88 -16.77 35.46
N LYS A 391 5.67 -17.37 34.54
CA LYS A 391 6.56 -18.50 34.88
C LYS A 391 8.01 -18.30 34.42
N ASN A 392 8.21 -18.00 33.14
CA ASN A 392 9.54 -17.96 32.52
C ASN A 392 9.78 -16.61 31.83
N ASN A 393 10.80 -16.52 30.98
CA ASN A 393 11.00 -15.36 30.09
C ASN A 393 10.12 -15.50 28.84
N LEU A 394 9.76 -14.36 28.24
CA LEU A 394 9.14 -14.34 26.92
C LEU A 394 10.12 -14.93 25.90
N SER A 395 9.61 -15.77 25.00
CA SER A 395 10.38 -16.37 23.90
C SER A 395 9.64 -16.09 22.60
N THR A 396 10.31 -15.38 21.71
CA THR A 396 9.86 -15.07 20.36
C THR A 396 11.08 -14.99 19.45
N ASP A 397 10.92 -15.40 18.19
CA ASP A 397 11.97 -15.30 17.18
C ASP A 397 12.15 -13.85 16.69
N ARG A 398 11.12 -13.00 16.89
CA ARG A 398 11.12 -11.57 16.54
C ARG A 398 10.36 -10.77 17.59
N LEU A 399 10.98 -9.71 18.10
CA LEU A 399 10.26 -8.65 18.81
C LEU A 399 9.78 -7.64 17.76
N SER A 400 8.49 -7.63 17.48
CA SER A 400 7.86 -6.61 16.63
C SER A 400 6.67 -6.08 17.40
N ILE A 401 6.57 -4.76 17.41
CA ILE A 401 5.44 -4.04 17.97
C ILE A 401 4.94 -3.07 16.91
N ASP A 402 4.83 -3.60 15.69
CA ASP A 402 4.33 -2.86 14.55
C ASP A 402 2.88 -2.49 14.84
N PHE A 403 2.54 -1.23 14.59
CA PHE A 403 1.16 -0.80 14.67
C PHE A 403 0.88 0.29 13.67
N THR A 404 -0.38 0.36 13.29
CA THR A 404 -0.97 1.48 12.55
C THR A 404 -1.86 2.24 13.52
N CYS A 405 -1.75 3.56 13.52
CA CYS A 405 -2.65 4.45 14.25
C CYS A 405 -3.39 5.31 13.25
N TYR A 406 -4.70 5.07 13.13
CA TYR A 406 -5.62 5.89 12.38
C TYR A 406 -6.07 7.06 13.23
N LEU A 407 -6.00 8.26 12.65
CA LEU A 407 -6.26 9.54 13.26
C LEU A 407 -7.33 10.23 12.42
N ILE A 408 -8.60 9.98 12.72
CA ILE A 408 -9.74 10.35 11.89
C ILE A 408 -10.38 11.62 12.45
N ASP A 409 -10.59 12.62 11.58
CA ASP A 409 -11.23 13.91 11.90
C ASP A 409 -12.77 13.82 11.97
N GLU A 410 -13.30 12.61 12.17
CA GLU A 410 -14.73 12.34 12.32
C GLU A 410 -15.03 11.95 13.77
N PRO A 411 -15.90 12.69 14.47
CA PRO A 411 -16.16 12.50 15.89
C PRO A 411 -17.21 11.41 16.15
N ASN A 412 -17.20 10.90 17.40
CA ASN A 412 -18.26 10.07 17.99
C ASN A 412 -18.59 8.77 17.21
N HIS A 413 -17.57 8.13 16.63
CA HIS A 413 -17.68 6.79 16.08
C HIS A 413 -17.84 5.73 17.19
N ASN A 414 -18.34 4.56 16.79
CA ASN A 414 -18.59 3.44 17.69
C ASN A 414 -17.87 2.16 17.23
N ALA A 415 -18.00 1.06 17.97
CA ALA A 415 -17.35 -0.20 17.64
C ALA A 415 -17.64 -0.75 16.22
N ALA A 416 -18.76 -0.39 15.58
CA ALA A 416 -19.04 -0.81 14.21
C ALA A 416 -18.16 -0.08 13.19
N PHE A 417 -17.83 1.20 13.44
CA PHE A 417 -16.82 1.92 12.67
C PHE A 417 -15.45 1.27 12.84
N GLY A 418 -15.02 1.06 14.09
CA GLY A 418 -13.71 0.46 14.36
C GLY A 418 -13.54 -0.91 13.71
N ARG A 419 -14.55 -1.78 13.83
CA ARG A 419 -14.54 -3.08 13.13
C ARG A 419 -14.43 -2.93 11.61
N ARG A 420 -15.09 -1.94 11.00
CA ARG A 420 -15.03 -1.72 9.55
C ARG A 420 -13.64 -1.22 9.13
N LEU A 421 -13.07 -0.28 9.87
CA LEU A 421 -11.73 0.23 9.59
C LEU A 421 -10.68 -0.86 9.75
N PHE A 422 -10.77 -1.67 10.81
CA PHE A 422 -9.98 -2.88 10.98
C PHE A 422 -10.14 -3.87 9.83
N GLN A 423 -11.37 -4.16 9.39
CA GLN A 423 -11.60 -5.02 8.22
C GLN A 423 -10.96 -4.45 6.95
N TRP A 424 -11.00 -3.13 6.77
CA TRP A 424 -10.36 -2.49 5.63
C TRP A 424 -8.84 -2.54 5.69
N ASP A 425 -8.24 -2.40 6.87
CA ASP A 425 -6.78 -2.51 7.06
C ASP A 425 -6.28 -3.93 6.78
N GLN A 426 -7.09 -4.93 7.12
CA GLN A 426 -6.71 -6.35 7.04
C GLN A 426 -6.98 -7.01 5.67
N ASN A 427 -7.60 -6.30 4.73
CA ASN A 427 -7.97 -6.85 3.42
C ASN A 427 -7.62 -5.87 2.30
N ASP A 428 -6.50 -6.07 1.61
CA ASP A 428 -6.07 -5.18 0.54
C ASP A 428 -7.14 -5.00 -0.55
N VAL A 429 -7.22 -3.79 -1.09
CA VAL A 429 -8.05 -3.49 -2.27
C VAL A 429 -7.49 -4.26 -3.47
N MET A 430 -8.37 -4.86 -4.26
CA MET A 430 -8.00 -5.56 -5.47
C MET A 430 -7.90 -4.60 -6.65
N LEU A 431 -6.98 -4.90 -7.57
CA LEU A 431 -6.72 -4.11 -8.78
C LEU A 431 -6.95 -4.95 -10.05
N GLU A 432 -7.73 -4.38 -10.96
CA GLU A 432 -7.81 -4.76 -12.38
C GLU A 432 -7.34 -3.59 -13.24
N TYR A 433 -6.88 -3.87 -14.47
CA TYR A 433 -6.50 -2.81 -15.39
C TYR A 433 -6.89 -3.10 -16.83
N GLN A 434 -6.96 -2.02 -17.61
CA GLN A 434 -7.04 -2.10 -19.06
C GLN A 434 -6.33 -0.92 -19.72
N GLU A 435 -5.59 -1.20 -20.79
CA GLU A 435 -5.08 -0.16 -21.69
C GLU A 435 -6.16 0.19 -22.71
N GLN A 436 -6.35 1.48 -22.95
CA GLN A 436 -7.30 1.99 -23.93
C GLN A 436 -6.58 2.97 -24.84
N SER A 437 -6.94 3.00 -26.12
CA SER A 437 -6.47 3.99 -27.11
C SER A 437 -7.65 4.80 -27.61
N ASP A 438 -7.43 6.07 -27.96
CA ASP A 438 -8.52 6.91 -28.45
C ASP A 438 -9.02 6.39 -29.80
N SER A 439 -10.33 6.14 -29.86
CA SER A 439 -11.01 5.66 -31.06
C SER A 439 -11.03 6.68 -32.20
N ALA A 440 -10.60 7.93 -32.00
CA ALA A 440 -10.36 8.86 -33.09
C ALA A 440 -9.29 8.34 -34.09
N ASP A 441 -8.37 7.47 -33.66
CA ASP A 441 -7.45 6.75 -34.56
C ASP A 441 -8.06 5.44 -35.13
N LEU A 442 -9.20 4.99 -34.61
CA LEU A 442 -10.03 3.92 -35.21
C LEU A 442 -11.09 4.47 -36.18
N ALA A 443 -11.35 5.79 -36.15
CA ALA A 443 -12.30 6.50 -37.00
C ALA A 443 -11.64 7.34 -38.10
N ASP A 444 -10.35 7.13 -38.39
CA ASP A 444 -9.75 7.53 -39.66
C ASP A 444 -9.86 6.37 -40.69
N ALA A 445 -11.03 5.73 -40.76
CA ALA A 445 -11.45 4.86 -41.86
C ALA A 445 -11.61 5.63 -43.19
N ASN A 446 -11.19 6.91 -43.22
CA ASN A 446 -11.12 7.75 -44.40
C ASN A 446 -9.76 8.44 -44.56
N ARG A 447 -8.71 8.00 -43.84
CA ARG A 447 -7.37 8.07 -44.42
C ARG A 447 -7.42 7.21 -45.67
N SER A 448 -7.56 7.89 -46.80
CA SER A 448 -7.09 7.43 -48.10
C SER A 448 -5.95 6.45 -47.87
N ALA A 449 -6.18 5.19 -48.29
CA ALA A 449 -5.24 4.09 -48.23
C ALA A 449 -3.81 4.63 -48.15
N SER A 450 -3.13 4.38 -47.03
CA SER A 450 -1.70 4.67 -46.99
C SER A 450 -1.10 3.97 -48.20
N ASP A 451 -0.42 4.69 -49.08
CA ASP A 451 0.25 4.16 -50.28
C ASP A 451 1.39 3.17 -49.96
N GLY A 452 1.43 2.61 -48.74
CA GLY A 452 2.48 1.76 -48.22
C GLY A 452 1.97 0.60 -47.38
N TRP A 453 2.87 -0.35 -47.15
CA TRP A 453 2.63 -1.54 -46.35
C TRP A 453 2.72 -1.22 -44.84
N VAL A 454 1.77 -1.68 -44.04
CA VAL A 454 1.75 -1.44 -42.58
C VAL A 454 1.36 -2.71 -41.82
N LEU A 455 2.23 -3.20 -40.93
CA LEU A 455 1.93 -4.32 -40.02
C LEU A 455 1.44 -3.79 -38.67
N GLN A 456 0.23 -4.18 -38.27
CA GLN A 456 -0.33 -3.84 -36.97
C GLN A 456 0.23 -4.73 -35.85
N PRO A 457 0.39 -4.22 -34.62
CA PRO A 457 0.75 -5.05 -33.49
C PRO A 457 -0.24 -6.19 -33.28
N GLY A 458 0.25 -7.43 -33.28
CA GLY A 458 -0.55 -8.60 -32.97
C GLY A 458 -0.93 -8.73 -31.49
N ALA A 459 -2.14 -9.20 -31.25
CA ALA A 459 -2.78 -9.31 -29.94
C ALA A 459 -3.56 -10.63 -29.81
N PRO A 460 -3.78 -11.15 -28.59
CA PRO A 460 -3.27 -10.61 -27.31
C PRO A 460 -1.76 -10.86 -27.13
N ASN A 461 -1.09 -9.99 -26.37
CA ASN A 461 0.31 -10.17 -25.99
C ASN A 461 0.49 -9.76 -24.52
N PRO A 462 0.67 -10.71 -23.56
CA PRO A 462 0.92 -12.14 -23.79
C PRO A 462 -0.26 -12.90 -24.41
N PHE A 463 0.07 -13.90 -25.23
CA PHE A 463 -0.84 -14.80 -25.90
C PHE A 463 -1.03 -16.09 -25.08
N HIS A 464 -2.27 -16.41 -24.74
CA HIS A 464 -2.65 -17.64 -24.04
C HIS A 464 -3.49 -18.55 -24.96
N PRO A 465 -2.91 -19.64 -25.50
CA PRO A 465 -3.58 -20.53 -26.47
C PRO A 465 -4.87 -21.18 -25.96
N GLN A 466 -4.97 -21.44 -24.65
CA GLN A 466 -6.15 -22.05 -24.02
C GLN A 466 -7.33 -21.09 -23.90
N HIS A 467 -7.11 -19.79 -24.07
CA HIS A 467 -8.09 -18.74 -23.79
C HIS A 467 -8.35 -17.80 -24.98
N SER A 468 -7.49 -17.80 -26.00
CA SER A 468 -7.53 -16.83 -27.09
C SER A 468 -6.86 -17.35 -28.37
N THR A 469 -6.97 -16.59 -29.45
CA THR A 469 -6.19 -16.77 -30.68
C THR A 469 -5.36 -15.51 -30.90
N TRP A 470 -4.06 -15.66 -31.14
CA TRP A 470 -3.21 -14.52 -31.50
C TRP A 470 -3.54 -14.04 -32.91
N ARG A 471 -3.63 -12.73 -33.13
CA ARG A 471 -4.02 -12.14 -34.43
C ARG A 471 -3.23 -10.87 -34.74
N THR A 472 -2.91 -10.63 -36.01
CA THR A 472 -2.32 -9.37 -36.52
C THR A 472 -2.84 -9.10 -37.95
N VAL A 473 -2.83 -7.84 -38.38
CA VAL A 473 -3.25 -7.41 -39.72
C VAL A 473 -2.10 -6.72 -40.44
N LEU A 474 -1.88 -7.11 -41.70
CA LEU A 474 -1.00 -6.41 -42.63
C LEU A 474 -1.84 -5.65 -43.67
N HIS A 475 -1.67 -4.34 -43.74
CA HIS A 475 -2.22 -3.49 -44.80
C HIS A 475 -1.28 -3.45 -46.00
N THR A 476 -1.82 -3.54 -47.21
CA THR A 476 -1.11 -3.66 -48.49
C THR A 476 -1.68 -2.69 -49.52
N PRO A 477 -0.84 -1.99 -50.31
CA PRO A 477 -1.29 -0.98 -51.28
C PRO A 477 -1.97 -1.56 -52.54
N ALA A 478 -1.91 -2.87 -52.79
CA ALA A 478 -2.58 -3.55 -53.90
C ALA A 478 -3.17 -4.91 -53.48
N GLU A 479 -4.20 -5.38 -54.21
CA GLU A 479 -4.93 -6.65 -53.93
C GLU A 479 -4.12 -7.92 -54.22
N GLU A 480 -3.00 -7.84 -54.94
CA GLU A 480 -2.17 -9.01 -55.22
C GLU A 480 -0.69 -8.73 -55.05
N LEU A 481 -0.07 -9.52 -54.17
CA LEU A 481 1.17 -10.27 -54.38
C LEU A 481 1.42 -11.17 -53.15
N GLY A 482 2.03 -12.33 -53.40
CA GLY A 482 2.21 -13.41 -52.42
C GLY A 482 2.97 -12.93 -51.18
N VAL A 483 2.35 -13.08 -50.02
CA VAL A 483 3.02 -12.86 -48.72
C VAL A 483 3.20 -14.20 -48.04
N GLU A 484 4.39 -14.41 -47.49
CA GLU A 484 4.69 -15.61 -46.71
C GLU A 484 4.88 -15.21 -45.24
N ALA A 485 4.02 -15.71 -44.36
CA ALA A 485 4.08 -15.46 -42.93
C ALA A 485 4.57 -16.70 -42.18
N ARG A 486 5.69 -16.57 -41.46
CA ARG A 486 6.31 -17.66 -40.69
C ARG A 486 6.56 -17.22 -39.25
N LEU A 487 6.25 -18.09 -38.31
CA LEU A 487 6.53 -17.92 -36.88
C LEU A 487 7.83 -18.63 -36.50
N TYR A 488 8.69 -17.94 -35.76
CA TYR A 488 9.97 -18.46 -35.29
C TYR A 488 10.07 -18.40 -33.78
N ASN A 489 10.74 -19.38 -33.17
CA ASN A 489 11.20 -19.27 -31.79
C ASN A 489 12.53 -18.49 -31.72
N LEU A 490 13.03 -18.22 -30.50
CA LEU A 490 14.30 -17.51 -30.30
C LEU A 490 15.55 -18.27 -30.81
N LEU A 491 15.43 -19.58 -31.07
CA LEU A 491 16.49 -20.38 -31.70
C LEU A 491 16.48 -20.25 -33.24
N GLY A 492 15.56 -19.48 -33.81
CA GLY A 492 15.41 -19.30 -35.25
C GLY A 492 14.73 -20.48 -35.96
N GLN A 493 14.13 -21.42 -35.21
CA GLN A 493 13.41 -22.55 -35.79
C GLN A 493 12.00 -22.09 -36.22
N CYS A 494 11.58 -22.48 -37.42
CA CYS A 494 10.22 -22.21 -37.91
C CYS A 494 9.22 -23.11 -37.19
N VAL A 495 8.31 -22.51 -36.44
CA VAL A 495 7.32 -23.19 -35.60
C VAL A 495 6.01 -23.40 -36.35
N ALA A 496 5.56 -22.39 -37.10
CA ALA A 496 4.34 -22.47 -37.89
C ALA A 496 4.39 -21.56 -39.13
N VAL A 497 3.64 -21.91 -40.16
CA VAL A 497 3.40 -21.07 -41.34
C VAL A 497 1.95 -20.60 -41.28
N LEU A 498 1.72 -19.29 -41.34
CA LEU A 498 0.39 -18.70 -41.23
C LEU A 498 -0.17 -18.36 -42.62
N THR A 499 -1.32 -18.93 -42.95
CA THR A 499 -2.04 -18.57 -44.17
C THR A 499 -2.86 -17.30 -43.92
N PRO A 500 -2.70 -16.25 -44.73
CA PRO A 500 -3.49 -15.02 -44.58
C PRO A 500 -4.96 -15.29 -44.89
N HIS A 501 -5.85 -14.77 -44.04
CA HIS A 501 -7.28 -14.66 -44.30
C HIS A 501 -7.57 -13.27 -44.88
N ALA A 502 -8.47 -13.21 -45.87
CA ALA A 502 -8.94 -11.93 -46.38
C ALA A 502 -9.76 -11.22 -45.29
N ALA A 503 -9.41 -9.97 -44.96
CA ALA A 503 -10.17 -9.12 -44.06
C ALA A 503 -11.00 -8.12 -44.87
N ASP A 504 -10.36 -7.08 -45.38
CA ASP A 504 -10.91 -6.01 -46.23
C ASP A 504 -10.00 -5.75 -47.44
N LYS A 505 -10.43 -4.91 -48.40
CA LYS A 505 -9.61 -4.54 -49.57
C LYS A 505 -8.26 -3.97 -49.12
N GLY A 506 -7.17 -4.64 -49.48
CA GLY A 506 -5.83 -4.23 -49.09
C GLY A 506 -5.44 -4.61 -47.66
N SER A 507 -6.08 -5.59 -47.02
CA SER A 507 -5.70 -6.07 -45.68
C SER A 507 -5.66 -7.59 -45.59
N LYS A 508 -4.63 -8.13 -44.95
CA LYS A 508 -4.42 -9.57 -44.69
C LYS A 508 -4.37 -9.86 -43.19
N LEU A 509 -5.29 -10.67 -42.71
CA LEU A 509 -5.36 -11.12 -41.31
C LEU A 509 -4.55 -12.41 -41.12
N PHE A 510 -3.66 -12.42 -40.14
CA PHE A 510 -2.95 -13.62 -39.70
C PHE A 510 -3.44 -14.00 -38.31
N SER A 511 -3.64 -15.30 -38.08
CA SER A 511 -4.08 -15.84 -36.81
C SER A 511 -3.24 -17.06 -36.42
N TRP A 512 -2.99 -17.22 -35.12
CA TRP A 512 -2.28 -18.37 -34.59
C TRP A 512 -2.90 -18.87 -33.28
N GLU A 513 -3.13 -20.17 -33.20
CA GLU A 513 -3.75 -20.85 -32.06
C GLU A 513 -2.71 -21.47 -31.10
N GLY A 514 -1.42 -21.15 -31.26
CA GLY A 514 -0.37 -21.71 -30.41
C GLY A 514 0.04 -23.14 -30.79
N LEU A 515 -0.29 -23.58 -32.00
CA LEU A 515 0.08 -24.90 -32.52
C LEU A 515 1.25 -24.80 -33.50
N GLY A 516 2.22 -25.71 -33.39
CA GLY A 516 3.27 -25.89 -34.38
C GLY A 516 2.81 -26.64 -35.63
N SER A 517 3.66 -26.70 -36.66
CA SER A 517 3.36 -27.34 -37.96
C SER A 517 2.95 -28.82 -37.89
N SER A 518 3.26 -29.52 -36.79
CA SER A 518 2.86 -30.92 -36.55
C SER A 518 1.53 -31.06 -35.80
N GLY A 519 0.83 -29.94 -35.51
CA GLY A 519 -0.38 -29.92 -34.68
C GLY A 519 -0.10 -30.04 -33.17
N VAL A 520 1.18 -30.08 -32.77
CA VAL A 520 1.60 -30.10 -31.35
C VAL A 520 1.65 -28.67 -30.81
N GLU A 521 1.22 -28.47 -29.56
CA GLU A 521 1.28 -27.16 -28.92
C GLU A 521 2.71 -26.61 -28.86
N ALA A 522 2.86 -25.33 -29.20
CA ALA A 522 4.13 -24.63 -29.16
C ALA A 522 4.53 -24.29 -27.71
N PRO A 523 5.79 -24.50 -27.29
CA PRO A 523 6.25 -24.20 -25.93
C PRO A 523 5.99 -22.75 -25.50
N GLU A 524 5.92 -22.50 -24.20
CA GLU A 524 5.97 -21.12 -23.68
C GLU A 524 7.26 -20.43 -24.10
N GLY A 525 7.16 -19.13 -24.35
CA GLY A 525 8.30 -18.32 -24.70
C GLY A 525 7.99 -17.28 -25.76
N VAL A 526 9.05 -16.65 -26.23
CA VAL A 526 8.96 -15.52 -27.14
C VAL A 526 9.00 -16.02 -28.58
N TYR A 527 8.04 -15.56 -29.37
CA TYR A 527 7.88 -15.87 -30.77
C TYR A 527 8.07 -14.62 -31.63
N VAL A 528 8.59 -14.81 -32.82
CA VAL A 528 8.77 -13.77 -33.84
C VAL A 528 7.97 -14.16 -35.07
N LEU A 529 6.93 -13.39 -35.38
CA LEU A 529 6.31 -13.42 -36.69
C LEU A 529 7.22 -12.70 -37.68
N ARG A 530 7.47 -13.32 -38.83
CA ARG A 530 8.09 -12.69 -40.00
C ARG A 530 7.15 -12.82 -41.19
N ILE A 531 6.81 -11.71 -41.82
CA ILE A 531 6.05 -11.68 -43.07
C ILE A 531 6.96 -11.19 -44.19
N GLN A 532 7.16 -12.03 -45.19
CA GLN A 532 7.95 -11.73 -46.38
C GLN A 532 6.99 -11.31 -47.51
N GLY A 533 7.06 -10.05 -47.90
CA GLY A 533 6.45 -9.55 -49.13
C GLY A 533 7.45 -9.52 -50.30
N PRO A 534 7.02 -9.06 -51.49
CA PRO A 534 7.86 -9.02 -52.69
C PRO A 534 9.12 -8.17 -52.54
N GLU A 535 9.01 -7.03 -51.84
CA GLU A 535 10.09 -6.04 -51.71
C GLU A 535 10.47 -5.74 -50.25
N GLN A 536 9.67 -6.19 -49.29
CA GLN A 536 9.83 -5.84 -47.87
C GLN A 536 9.62 -7.03 -46.95
N THR A 537 10.25 -6.99 -45.77
CA THR A 537 10.08 -7.97 -44.70
C THR A 537 9.59 -7.25 -43.46
N PHE A 538 8.50 -7.75 -42.86
CA PHE A 538 7.98 -7.27 -41.59
C PHE A 538 8.26 -8.28 -40.50
N SER A 539 8.52 -7.82 -39.29
CA SER A 539 8.65 -8.68 -38.14
C SER A 539 8.00 -8.09 -36.89
N GLN A 540 7.45 -8.97 -36.06
CA GLN A 540 6.93 -8.60 -34.74
C GLN A 540 7.17 -9.72 -33.74
N ARG A 541 7.50 -9.32 -32.51
CA ARG A 541 7.70 -10.22 -31.38
C ARG A 541 6.48 -10.23 -30.46
N PHE A 542 6.13 -11.40 -29.93
CA PHE A 542 5.09 -11.57 -28.92
C PHE A 542 5.40 -12.76 -28.00
N LEU A 543 4.81 -12.77 -26.80
CA LEU A 543 5.03 -13.80 -25.78
C LEU A 543 3.87 -14.79 -25.82
N LEU A 544 4.16 -16.10 -25.86
CA LEU A 544 3.20 -17.16 -25.54
C LEU A 544 3.42 -17.57 -24.08
N SER A 545 2.37 -17.52 -23.27
CA SER A 545 2.34 -17.97 -21.87
C SER A 545 1.14 -18.90 -21.67
N ARG A 546 1.22 -19.86 -20.75
CA ARG A 546 0.09 -20.72 -20.37
C ARG A 546 -0.29 -20.50 -18.91
#